data_AF-A0A292PXY9-F1
#
_entry.id   AF-A0A292PXY9-F1
#
_cell.length_a   1.000
_cell.length_b   1.000
_cell.length_c   1.000
_cell.angle_alpha   90.00
_cell.angle_beta   90.00
_cell.angle_gamma   90.00
#
_symmetry.space_group_name_H-M   'P 1'
#
loop_
_entity.id
_entity.type
_entity.pdbx_description
1 polymer ?
#
loop_
_entity_poly.entity_id
_entity_poly.type
_entity_poly.pdbx_seq_one_letter_code
_entity_poly.pdbx_strand_id
1 'polypeptide(L)' 'VNETNDYGDTPLHLAVQFDHSDIVKLLVKNGADPTIENERSVTALKL' A
#
# COMPACT_ATOMS: atom_id res chain seq x y z
N VAL A 1 8.33 -2.91 5.34
CA VAL A 1 7.27 -3.09 4.32
C VAL A 1 6.14 -2.07 4.46
N ASN A 2 5.88 -1.55 5.66
CA ASN A 2 4.78 -0.63 5.97
C ASN A 2 5.22 0.83 6.15
N GLU A 3 6.44 1.19 5.75
CA GLU A 3 6.91 2.58 5.75
C GLU A 3 6.02 3.43 4.86
N THR A 4 5.89 4.72 5.18
CA THR A 4 5.06 5.66 4.42
C THR A 4 5.92 6.76 3.78
N ASN A 5 5.47 7.27 2.63
CA ASN A 5 6.01 8.52 2.08
C ASN A 5 5.42 9.76 2.78
N ASP A 6 5.75 10.96 2.28
CA ASP A 6 5.25 12.24 2.79
C ASP A 6 3.72 12.43 2.69
N TYR A 7 3.02 11.53 1.99
CA TYR A 7 1.54 11.53 1.86
C TYR A 7 0.88 10.43 2.70
N GLY A 8 1.65 9.68 3.50
CA GLY A 8 1.16 8.53 4.24
C GLY A 8 0.97 7.27 3.38
N ASP A 9 1.34 7.29 2.09
CA ASP A 9 1.19 6.13 1.23
C ASP A 9 2.27 5.09 1.54
N THR A 10 1.83 3.88 1.87
CA THR A 10 2.71 2.70 1.95
C THR A 10 3.09 2.19 0.57
N PRO A 11 4.14 1.36 0.43
CA PRO A 11 4.45 0.67 -0.82
C PRO A 11 3.24 -0.07 -1.42
N LEU A 12 2.33 -0.56 -0.57
CA LEU A 12 1.12 -1.25 -1.01
C LEU A 12 0.09 -0.30 -1.62
N HIS A 13 -0.02 0.95 -1.15
CA HIS A 13 -0.85 1.98 -1.78
C HIS A 13 -0.38 2.24 -3.22
N LEU A 14 0.93 2.46 -3.39
CA LEU A 14 1.52 2.73 -4.70
C LEU A 14 1.35 1.52 -5.64
N ALA A 15 1.55 0.30 -5.13
CA ALA A 15 1.40 -0.91 -5.95
C ALA A 15 -0.03 -1.11 -6.46
N VAL A 16 -1.05 -0.80 -5.64
CA VAL A 16 -2.46 -0.85 -6.06
C VAL A 16 -2.78 0.30 -7.02
N GLN A 17 -2.36 1.52 -6.70
CA GLN A 17 -2.62 2.72 -7.52
C GLN A 17 -2.12 2.59 -8.96
N PHE A 18 -1.00 1.90 -9.16
CA PHE A 18 -0.40 1.68 -10.48
C PHE A 18 -0.73 0.31 -11.10
N ASP A 19 -1.65 -0.46 -10.52
CA ASP A 19 -2.05 -1.81 -10.98
C ASP A 19 -0.88 -2.81 -11.09
N HIS A 20 0.09 -2.72 -10.19
CA HIS A 20 1.25 -3.60 -10.14
C HIS A 20 0.97 -4.86 -9.33
N SER A 21 0.10 -5.72 -9.86
CA SER A 21 -0.38 -6.95 -9.20
C SER A 21 0.74 -7.88 -8.65
N ASP A 22 1.88 -7.97 -9.33
CA ASP A 22 3.00 -8.81 -8.87
C ASP A 22 3.71 -8.22 -7.65
N ILE A 23 3.80 -6.89 -7.59
CA ILE A 23 4.35 -6.17 -6.43
C ILE A 23 3.38 -6.26 -5.26
N VAL A 24 2.07 -6.17 -5.50
CA VAL A 24 1.04 -6.38 -4.46
C VAL A 24 1.22 -7.76 -3.81
N LYS A 25 1.32 -8.83 -4.61
CA LYS A 25 1.55 -10.19 -4.09
C LYS A 25 2.85 -10.30 -3.30
N LEU A 26 3.93 -9.70 -3.78
CA LEU A 26 5.22 -9.69 -3.08
C LEU A 26 5.12 -8.98 -1.74
N LEU A 27 4.51 -7.79 -1.69
CA LEU A 27 4.36 -6.99 -0.48
C LEU A 27 3.49 -7.71 0.56
N VAL A 28 2.34 -8.24 0.16
CA VAL A 28 1.45 -9.02 1.05
C VAL A 28 2.17 -10.26 1.59
N LYS A 29 2.91 -10.98 0.74
CA LYS A 29 3.71 -12.14 1.18
C LYS A 29 4.78 -11.77 2.21
N ASN A 30 5.29 -10.54 2.16
CA ASN A 30 6.28 -10.02 3.12
C ASN A 30 5.62 -9.31 4.33
N GLY A 31 4.31 -9.46 4.54
CA GLY A 31 3.61 -8.93 5.71
C GLY A 31 3.25 -7.45 5.59
N ALA A 32 3.06 -6.92 4.37
CA ALA A 32 2.51 -5.59 4.19
C ALA A 32 1.09 -5.51 4.77
N ASP A 33 0.82 -4.47 5.54
CA ASP A 33 -0.47 -4.22 6.18
C ASP A 33 -1.38 -3.40 5.24
N PRO A 34 -2.48 -3.99 4.72
CA PRO A 34 -3.40 -3.30 3.83
C PRO A 34 -4.37 -2.35 4.55
N THR A 35 -4.33 -2.31 5.89
CA THR A 35 -5.24 -1.51 6.72
C THR A 35 -4.69 -0.14 7.12
N ILE A 36 -3.41 0.12 6.85
CA ILE A 36 -2.80 1.43 7.08
C ILE A 36 -3.49 2.45 6.18
N GLU A 37 -3.89 3.57 6.77
CA GLU A 37 -4.48 4.70 6.08
C GLU A 37 -3.40 5.74 5.75
N ASN A 38 -3.43 6.27 4.52
CA ASN A 38 -2.65 7.45 4.15
C ASN A 38 -3.27 8.74 4.72
N GLU A 39 -2.67 9.90 4.44
CA GLU A 39 -3.17 11.19 4.94
C GLU A 39 -4.57 11.57 4.43
N ARG A 40 -5.07 10.87 3.40
CA ARG A 40 -6.44 11.02 2.88
C ARG A 40 -7.44 10.07 3.56
N SER A 41 -7.02 9.37 4.62
CA SER A 41 -7.80 8.29 5.26
C SER A 41 -8.19 7.17 4.29
N VAL A 42 -7.34 6.92 3.28
CA VAL A 42 -7.53 5.85 2.29
C VAL A 42 -6.57 4.72 2.60
N THR A 43 -7.08 3.49 2.61
CA THR A 43 -6.28 2.26 2.70
C THR A 43 -5.94 1.73 1.31
N ALA A 44 -4.88 0.93 1.18
CA ALA A 44 -4.52 0.30 -0.09
C ALA A 44 -5.65 -0.58 -0.70
N LEU A 45 -6.59 -1.11 0.10
CA LEU A 45 -7.74 -1.88 -0.40
C LEU A 45 -8.85 -1.06 -1.05
N LYS A 46 -8.83 0.27 -0.86
CA LYS A 46 -9.86 1.20 -1.33
C LYS A 46 -9.39 2.06 -2.52
N LEU A 47 -8.14 1.90 -2.95
CA LEU A 47 -7.54 2.58 -4.09
C LEU A 47 -7.95 1.96 -5.43
#